data_AF-A0A365YZN6-F1
#
_entry.id   AF-A0A365YZN6-F1
#
_cell.length_a   1.000
_cell.length_b   1.000
_cell.length_c   1.000
_cell.angle_alpha   90.00
_cell.angle_beta   90.00
_cell.angle_gamma   90.00
#
_symmetry.space_group_name_H-M   'P 1'
#
loop_
_entity.id
_entity.type
_entity.pdbx_description
1 polymer ?
#
loop_
_entity_poly.entity_id
_entity_poly.type
_entity_poly.pdbx_seq_one_letter_code
_entity_poly.pdbx_strand_id
1 'polypeptide(L)'
;MFPLKRMLSMPEAAEHIGITPFRLRCLRLVRAGPHVAVKNARELLYRIEDLDSYVLSLYERVNISTTEQLRHRNEWRGRIAGLPDTQRGRISDPFMQVLTRDELLEAGANRGFRVAFLGGLFLIFLSHTPLLWRL
;
A
#
# COMPACT_ATOMS: atom_id res chain seq x y z
N MET A 1 -28.11 -9.44 -8.14
CA MET A 1 -27.88 -9.96 -6.77
C MET A 1 -26.44 -10.50 -6.75
N PHE A 2 -25.47 -9.65 -6.40
CA PHE A 2 -24.07 -10.04 -6.36
C PHE A 2 -23.82 -10.84 -5.07
N PRO A 3 -23.14 -12.00 -5.12
CA PRO A 3 -22.85 -12.73 -3.89
C PRO A 3 -21.97 -11.83 -3.01
N LEU A 4 -22.04 -12.01 -1.69
CA LEU A 4 -21.26 -11.29 -0.69
C LEU A 4 -19.75 -11.45 -0.96
N LYS A 5 -19.22 -10.72 -1.95
CA LYS A 5 -17.79 -10.59 -2.20
C LYS A 5 -17.21 -10.09 -0.89
N ARG A 6 -16.45 -10.97 -0.24
CA ARG A 6 -15.94 -10.78 1.11
C ARG A 6 -15.10 -9.50 1.10
N MET A 7 -15.66 -8.43 1.64
CA MET A 7 -14.97 -7.15 1.77
C MET A 7 -14.17 -7.20 3.07
N LEU A 8 -12.91 -6.82 3.00
CA LEU A 8 -12.01 -6.76 4.13
C LEU A 8 -11.78 -5.31 4.52
N SER A 9 -11.79 -5.06 5.83
CA SER A 9 -11.35 -3.80 6.39
C SER A 9 -9.85 -3.58 6.14
N MET A 10 -9.37 -2.35 6.30
CA MET A 10 -7.95 -2.04 6.16
C MET A 10 -6.99 -2.93 6.98
N PRO A 11 -7.22 -3.22 8.27
CA PRO A 11 -6.34 -4.12 9.03
C PRO A 11 -6.37 -5.56 8.49
N GLU A 12 -7.56 -6.09 8.15
CA GLU A 12 -7.69 -7.44 7.58
C GLU A 12 -7.06 -7.54 6.18
N ALA A 13 -7.18 -6.49 5.37
CA ALA A 13 -6.54 -6.41 4.06
C ALA A 13 -5.01 -6.40 4.18
N ALA A 14 -4.48 -5.70 5.17
CA ALA A 14 -3.05 -5.67 5.45
C ALA A 14 -2.53 -7.05 5.87
N GLU A 15 -3.27 -7.73 6.76
CA GLU A 15 -2.99 -9.11 7.17
C GLU A 15 -3.06 -10.10 5.98
N HIS A 16 -4.08 -9.96 5.13
CA HIS A 16 -4.27 -10.79 3.94
C HIS A 16 -3.09 -10.66 2.98
N ILE A 17 -2.56 -9.44 2.77
CA ILE A 17 -1.38 -9.22 1.94
C ILE A 17 -0.11 -9.70 2.65
N GLY A 18 -0.03 -9.54 3.97
CA GLY A 18 1.17 -9.84 4.76
C GLY A 18 2.02 -8.61 5.09
N ILE A 19 1.41 -7.42 5.13
CA ILE A 19 2.09 -6.16 5.47
C ILE A 19 1.45 -5.49 6.68
N THR A 20 2.14 -4.53 7.28
CA THR A 20 1.55 -3.78 8.40
C THR A 20 0.45 -2.83 7.91
N PRO A 21 -0.59 -2.55 8.72
CA PRO A 21 -1.64 -1.59 8.36
C PRO A 21 -1.09 -0.19 8.06
N PHE A 22 -0.04 0.22 8.75
CA PHE A 22 0.66 1.47 8.49
C PHE A 22 1.27 1.49 7.09
N ARG A 23 1.91 0.39 6.67
CA ARG A 23 2.51 0.30 5.32
C ARG A 23 1.45 0.35 4.22
N LEU A 24 0.32 -0.35 4.40
CA LEU A 24 -0.81 -0.26 3.47
C LEU A 24 -1.35 1.17 3.39
N ARG A 25 -1.34 1.92 4.49
CA ARG A 25 -1.69 3.36 4.50
C ARG A 25 -0.71 4.19 3.69
N CYS A 26 0.60 3.97 3.86
CA CYS A 26 1.64 4.67 3.11
C CYS A 26 1.51 4.41 1.60
N LEU A 27 1.33 3.15 1.18
CA LEU A 27 1.11 2.77 -0.22
C LEU A 27 -0.05 3.58 -0.81
N ARG A 28 -1.18 3.63 -0.10
CA ARG A 28 -2.34 4.41 -0.55
C ARG A 28 -2.04 5.91 -0.66
N LEU A 29 -1.30 6.50 0.28
CA LEU A 29 -0.93 7.92 0.22
C LEU A 29 -0.11 8.23 -1.03
N VAL A 30 0.77 7.30 -1.43
CA VAL A 30 1.55 7.45 -2.66
C VAL A 30 0.77 7.00 -3.92
N ARG A 31 -0.52 6.66 -3.80
CA ARG A 31 -1.36 6.10 -4.88
C ARG A 31 -0.78 4.80 -5.48
N ALA A 32 -0.06 4.04 -4.66
CA ALA A 32 0.34 2.66 -4.95
C ALA A 32 -0.52 1.68 -4.13
N GLY A 33 -0.34 0.39 -4.35
CA GLY A 33 -1.04 -0.65 -3.60
C GLY A 33 -2.36 -1.13 -4.22
N PRO A 34 -3.12 -1.95 -3.47
CA PRO A 34 -4.35 -2.57 -3.97
C PRO A 34 -5.49 -1.56 -4.16
N HIS A 35 -6.40 -1.88 -5.08
CA HIS A 35 -7.59 -1.05 -5.33
C HIS A 35 -8.56 -1.07 -4.14
N VAL A 36 -9.14 0.10 -3.83
CA VAL A 36 -10.14 0.24 -2.77
C VAL A 36 -11.53 0.12 -3.39
N ALA A 37 -12.29 -0.88 -2.98
CA ALA A 37 -13.62 -1.13 -3.53
C ALA A 37 -14.68 -0.16 -2.99
N VAL A 38 -14.60 0.20 -1.70
CA VAL A 38 -15.50 1.19 -1.08
C VAL A 38 -14.68 2.15 -0.24
N LYS A 39 -14.88 3.45 -0.47
CA LYS A 39 -14.28 4.54 0.28
C LYS A 39 -15.38 5.42 0.86
N ASN A 40 -15.72 5.19 2.12
CA ASN A 40 -16.62 6.05 2.89
C ASN A 40 -15.84 6.88 3.91
N ALA A 41 -16.44 7.95 4.44
CA ALA A 41 -15.79 8.87 5.38
C ALA A 41 -15.23 8.19 6.64
N ARG A 42 -15.78 7.03 7.04
CA ARG A 42 -15.35 6.25 8.20
C ARG A 42 -14.63 4.95 7.87
N GLU A 43 -14.83 4.38 6.68
CA GLU A 43 -14.40 3.02 6.38
C GLU A 43 -13.82 2.87 4.99
N LEU A 44 -12.79 2.04 4.91
CA LEU A 44 -12.09 1.66 3.70
C LEU A 44 -12.17 0.15 3.60
N LEU A 45 -12.86 -0.30 2.55
CA LEU A 45 -13.09 -1.71 2.30
C LEU A 45 -12.39 -2.14 1.02
N TYR A 46 -11.72 -3.27 1.10
CA TYR A 46 -10.98 -3.89 0.02
C TYR A 46 -11.67 -5.18 -0.36
N ARG A 47 -11.83 -5.42 -1.65
CA ARG A 47 -12.35 -6.67 -2.16
C ARG A 47 -11.21 -7.68 -2.21
N ILE A 48 -11.45 -8.92 -1.77
CA ILE A 48 -10.41 -9.95 -1.78
C ILE A 48 -9.80 -10.14 -3.17
N GLU A 49 -10.62 -10.14 -4.22
CA GLU A 49 -10.11 -10.29 -5.59
C GLU A 49 -9.12 -9.17 -6.00
N ASP A 50 -9.33 -7.94 -5.53
CA ASP A 50 -8.43 -6.82 -5.82
C ASP A 50 -7.13 -6.95 -5.02
N LEU A 51 -7.20 -7.50 -3.80
CA LEU A 51 -6.03 -7.81 -2.98
C LEU A 51 -5.22 -8.96 -3.58
N ASP A 52 -5.88 -10.03 -4.03
CA ASP A 52 -5.23 -11.17 -4.66
C ASP A 52 -4.56 -10.77 -5.99
N SER A 53 -5.26 -9.97 -6.80
CA SER A 53 -4.69 -9.42 -8.05
C SER A 53 -3.47 -8.54 -7.77
N TYR A 54 -3.52 -7.72 -6.72
CA TYR A 54 -2.37 -6.93 -6.31
C TYR A 54 -1.20 -7.81 -5.85
N VAL A 55 -1.44 -8.83 -5.02
CA VAL A 55 -0.41 -9.77 -4.58
C VAL A 55 0.21 -10.51 -5.76
N LEU A 56 -0.59 -10.95 -6.72
CA LEU A 56 -0.10 -11.56 -7.97
C LEU A 56 0.82 -10.60 -8.72
N SER A 57 0.45 -9.34 -8.86
CA SER A 57 1.30 -8.33 -9.52
C SER A 57 2.64 -8.09 -8.80
N LEU A 58 2.70 -8.28 -7.48
CA LEU A 58 3.95 -8.20 -6.72
C LEU A 58 4.86 -9.39 -7.04
N TYR A 59 4.30 -10.60 -7.11
CA TYR A 59 5.07 -11.80 -7.47
C TYR A 59 5.51 -11.82 -8.94
N GLU A 60 4.68 -11.32 -9.85
CA GLU A 60 5.03 -11.20 -11.27
C GLU A 60 6.23 -10.28 -11.47
N ARG A 61 6.30 -9.16 -10.73
CA ARG A 61 7.44 -8.22 -10.80
C ARG A 61 8.79 -8.86 -10.48
N VAL A 62 8.81 -9.85 -9.60
CA VAL A 62 10.02 -10.60 -9.23
C VAL A 62 10.12 -11.97 -9.92
N ASN A 63 9.25 -12.25 -10.88
CA ASN A 63 9.22 -13.45 -11.71
C ASN A 63 9.25 -14.76 -10.90
N ILE A 64 8.48 -14.81 -9.80
CA ILE A 64 8.38 -16.01 -8.96
C ILE A 64 7.37 -16.99 -9.56
N SER A 65 7.71 -18.27 -9.60
CA SER A 65 6.84 -19.32 -10.15
C SER A 65 5.56 -19.49 -9.33
N THR A 66 4.45 -19.78 -9.99
CA THR A 66 3.13 -19.95 -9.35
C THR A 66 3.14 -21.00 -8.23
N THR A 67 3.95 -22.06 -8.36
CA THR A 67 4.12 -23.08 -7.32
C THR A 67 4.73 -22.52 -6.04
N GLU A 68 5.77 -21.69 -6.17
CA GLU A 68 6.42 -21.04 -5.02
C GLU A 68 5.51 -19.96 -4.41
N GLN A 69 4.76 -19.24 -5.23
CA GLN A 69 3.74 -18.30 -4.74
C GLN A 69 2.73 -19.02 -3.84
N LEU A 70 2.17 -20.14 -4.30
CA LEU A 70 1.19 -20.93 -3.54
C LEU A 70 1.79 -21.50 -2.25
N ARG A 71 3.01 -22.05 -2.32
CA ARG A 71 3.74 -22.56 -1.14
C ARG A 71 3.90 -21.46 -0.09
N HIS A 72 4.46 -20.33 -0.49
CA HIS A 72 4.68 -19.19 0.39
C HIS A 72 3.38 -18.67 1.00
N ARG A 73 2.30 -18.55 0.20
CA ARG A 73 0.98 -18.10 0.68
C ARG A 73 0.35 -19.09 1.66
N ASN A 74 0.56 -20.40 1.47
CA ASN A 74 0.11 -21.41 2.41
C ASN A 74 0.87 -21.32 3.73
N GLU A 75 2.19 -21.14 3.68
CA GLU A 75 3.02 -20.95 4.87
C GLU A 75 2.65 -19.68 5.64
N TRP A 76 2.38 -18.57 4.95
CA TRP A 76 1.90 -17.35 5.58
C TRP A 76 0.54 -17.55 6.26
N ARG A 77 -0.42 -18.16 5.56
CA ARG A 77 -1.75 -18.45 6.11
C ARG A 77 -1.69 -19.39 7.32
N GLY A 78 -0.83 -20.41 7.27
CA GLY A 78 -0.59 -21.30 8.40
C GLY A 78 -0.02 -20.56 9.62
N ARG A 79 0.92 -19.64 9.39
CA ARG A 79 1.50 -18.79 10.46
C ARG A 79 0.46 -17.90 11.12
N ILE A 80 -0.35 -17.18 10.36
CA ILE A 80 -1.38 -16.27 10.92
C ILE A 80 -2.52 -17.01 11.61
N ALA A 81 -2.90 -18.20 11.12
CA ALA A 81 -3.99 -18.98 11.70
C ALA A 81 -3.70 -19.42 13.15
N GLY A 82 -2.43 -19.68 13.48
CA GLY A 82 -2.01 -20.06 14.84
C GLY A 82 -1.86 -18.89 15.81
N LEU A 83 -2.00 -17.65 15.36
CA LEU A 83 -1.78 -16.45 16.17
C LEU A 83 -3.10 -15.89 16.73
N PRO A 84 -3.11 -15.38 17.97
CA PRO A 84 -4.24 -14.66 18.52
C PRO A 84 -4.43 -13.32 17.80
N ASP A 85 -5.68 -12.86 17.67
CA ASP A 85 -6.05 -11.67 16.89
C ASP A 85 -5.29 -10.41 17.33
N THR A 86 -4.94 -10.29 18.61
CA THR A 86 -4.16 -9.16 19.16
C THR A 86 -2.73 -9.08 18.63
N GLN A 87 -2.19 -10.19 18.14
CA GLN A 87 -0.82 -10.28 17.61
C GLN A 87 -0.77 -10.24 16.08
N ARG A 88 -1.86 -10.60 15.38
CA ARG A 88 -1.88 -10.68 13.91
C ARG A 88 -1.52 -9.36 13.23
N GLY A 89 -2.04 -8.23 13.74
CA GLY A 89 -1.74 -6.90 13.19
C GLY A 89 -0.32 -6.38 13.43
N ARG A 90 0.49 -7.06 14.26
CA ARG A 90 1.89 -6.71 14.53
C ARG A 90 2.87 -7.53 13.72
N ILE A 91 2.42 -8.67 13.22
CA ILE A 91 3.25 -9.59 12.44
C ILE A 91 3.08 -9.24 10.98
N SER A 92 4.15 -9.40 10.24
CA SER A 92 4.19 -9.10 8.81
C SER A 92 5.15 -10.06 8.16
N ASP A 93 4.88 -10.36 6.91
CA ASP A 93 5.73 -11.21 6.12
C ASP A 93 6.95 -10.41 5.61
N PRO A 94 8.19 -10.79 6.00
CA PRO A 94 9.39 -10.09 5.54
C PRO A 94 9.50 -10.03 4.02
N PHE A 95 9.04 -11.07 3.32
CA PHE A 95 9.11 -11.12 1.87
C PHE A 95 8.18 -10.08 1.23
N MET A 96 6.91 -10.03 1.64
CA MET A 96 5.96 -8.98 1.23
C MET A 96 6.41 -7.57 1.63
N GLN A 97 7.10 -7.45 2.77
CA GLN A 97 7.70 -6.18 3.15
C GLN A 97 8.76 -5.71 2.16
N VAL A 98 9.62 -6.59 1.68
CA VAL A 98 10.65 -6.23 0.68
C VAL A 98 9.98 -5.88 -0.65
N LEU A 99 9.05 -6.70 -1.12
CA LEU A 99 8.33 -6.45 -2.38
C LEU A 99 7.63 -5.10 -2.42
N THR A 100 6.96 -4.73 -1.32
CA THR A 100 6.25 -3.45 -1.24
C THR A 100 7.16 -2.25 -1.00
N ARG A 101 8.42 -2.48 -0.60
CA ARG A 101 9.38 -1.40 -0.35
C ARG A 101 9.74 -0.70 -1.66
N ASP A 102 10.01 -1.46 -2.70
CA ASP A 102 10.46 -0.89 -3.98
C ASP A 102 9.35 -0.03 -4.60
N GLU A 103 8.09 -0.49 -4.52
CA GLU A 103 6.93 0.28 -4.97
C GLU A 103 6.73 1.56 -4.15
N LEU A 104 6.97 1.52 -2.83
CA LEU A 104 6.96 2.71 -1.98
C LEU A 104 8.06 3.70 -2.33
N LEU A 105 9.26 3.22 -2.61
CA LEU A 105 10.40 4.07 -2.98
C LEU A 105 10.18 4.71 -4.35
N GLU A 106 9.71 3.94 -5.34
CA GLU A 106 9.46 4.43 -6.69
C GLU A 106 8.32 5.46 -6.71
N ALA A 107 7.16 5.11 -6.15
CA ALA A 107 6.01 6.01 -6.09
C ALA A 107 6.25 7.21 -5.15
N GLY A 108 7.02 7.00 -4.07
CA GLY A 108 7.43 8.01 -3.11
C GLY A 108 8.40 9.01 -3.72
N ALA A 109 9.43 8.54 -4.42
CA ALA A 109 10.43 9.39 -5.09
C ALA A 109 9.77 10.28 -6.16
N ASN A 110 8.88 9.72 -6.98
CA ASN A 110 8.16 10.50 -8.00
C ASN A 110 7.28 11.59 -7.37
N ARG A 111 6.61 11.29 -6.25
CA ARG A 111 5.82 12.29 -5.52
C ARG A 111 6.69 13.33 -4.82
N GLY A 112 7.78 12.91 -4.18
CA GLY A 112 8.75 13.81 -3.54
C GLY A 112 9.35 14.78 -4.53
N PHE A 113 9.75 14.29 -5.71
CA PHE A 113 10.25 15.12 -6.80
C PHE A 113 9.21 16.16 -7.26
N ARG A 114 7.95 15.76 -7.45
CA ARG A 114 6.88 16.71 -7.83
C ARG A 114 6.66 17.81 -6.78
N VAL A 115 6.67 17.46 -5.50
CA VAL A 115 6.51 18.42 -4.41
C VAL A 115 7.71 19.36 -4.34
N ALA A 116 8.94 18.82 -4.46
CA ALA A 116 10.15 19.63 -4.49
C ALA A 116 10.18 20.58 -5.71
N PHE A 117 9.75 20.12 -6.87
CA PHE A 117 9.65 20.93 -8.09
C PHE A 117 8.64 22.08 -7.92
N LEU A 118 7.43 21.79 -7.43
CA LEU A 118 6.41 22.81 -7.15
C LEU A 118 6.87 23.80 -6.06
N GLY A 119 7.51 23.30 -4.99
CA GLY A 119 8.04 24.14 -3.93
C GLY A 119 9.18 25.05 -4.41
N GLY A 120 10.10 24.52 -5.22
CA GLY A 120 11.16 25.30 -5.86
C GLY A 120 10.59 26.36 -6.80
N LEU A 121 9.60 25.99 -7.63
CA LEU A 121 8.92 26.93 -8.50
C LEU A 121 8.23 28.04 -7.68
N PHE A 122 7.51 27.69 -6.61
CA PHE A 122 6.88 28.66 -5.72
C PHE A 122 7.88 29.63 -5.08
N LEU A 123 9.03 29.13 -4.61
CA LEU A 123 10.11 29.95 -4.06
C LEU A 123 10.67 30.94 -5.11
N ILE A 124 10.84 30.50 -6.36
CA ILE A 124 11.27 31.36 -7.47
C ILE A 124 10.22 32.43 -7.77
N PHE A 125 8.93 32.07 -7.79
CA PHE A 125 7.87 33.06 -7.97
C PHE A 125 7.84 34.07 -6.82
N LEU A 126 8.02 33.63 -5.57
CA LEU A 126 8.08 34.51 -4.40
C LEU A 126 9.28 35.46 -4.47
N SER A 127 10.45 34.98 -4.91
CA SER A 127 11.65 35.81 -5.06
C SER A 127 11.52 36.83 -6.19
N HIS A 128 10.75 36.52 -7.23
CA HIS A 128 10.47 37.43 -8.34
C HIS A 128 9.27 38.37 -8.12
N THR A 129 8.52 38.25 -7.02
CA THR A 129 7.53 39.27 -6.60
C THR A 129 8.19 40.32 -5.70
N PRO A 130 8.52 41.53 -6.20
CA PRO A 130 9.11 42.60 -5.41
C PRO A 130 8.05 43.35 -4.59
N LEU A 131 7.18 42.64 -3.87
CA LEU A 131 6.01 43.23 -3.18
C LEU A 131 6.11 43.22 -1.66
N LEU A 132 7.17 42.68 -1.07
CA LEU A 132 7.37 42.65 0.39
C LEU A 132 8.34 43.72 0.93
N TRP A 133 8.69 44.74 0.13
CA TRP A 133 9.57 45.83 0.58
C TRP A 133 8.98 47.24 0.52
N ARG A 134 7.65 47.34 0.43
CA ARG A 134 6.92 48.59 0.67
C ARG A 134 5.60 48.32 1.39
N LEU A 135 5.66 48.19 2.71
CA LEU A 135 4.63 48.64 3.66
C LEU A 135 5.19 48.52 5.09
#